data_AF-A0A4Q3YEL2-F1
#
_entry.id   AF-A0A4Q3YEL2-F1
#
_cell.length_a   1.000
_cell.length_b   1.000
_cell.length_c   1.000
_cell.angle_alpha   90.00
_cell.angle_beta   90.00
_cell.angle_gamma   90.00
#
_symmetry.space_group_name_H-M   'P 1'
#
loop_
_entity.id
_entity.type
_entity.pdbx_description
1 polymer ?
#
loop_
_entity_poly.entity_id
_entity_poly.type
_entity_poly.pdbx_seq_one_letter_code
_entity_poly.pdbx_strand_id
1 'polypeptide(L)'
;MVWRLLSFFSTFLCPSPMKPIVLLTHVIHPRAMERLTEEVEVRVADAYDEPSLCRAISDVSGVIVRMPLSPAVIEAGKQLKVVARHGVGLDYIPVATCTDKGLPVIFTPNANTESVAEHVIGSMIGLAHYFGPADRAVRSHQWQRRDGMIGVDLFRRSIGIVGMGRIGSRVATICRAAFDMRVF
;
A
#
# COMPACT_ATOMS: atom_id res chain seq x y z
N MET A 1 -9.74 -8.26 -1.86
CA MET A 1 -8.84 -8.29 -3.04
C MET A 1 -7.46 -8.91 -2.78
N VAL A 2 -6.98 -8.96 -1.52
CA VAL A 2 -5.82 -9.79 -1.07
C VAL A 2 -5.97 -11.29 -1.40
N TRP A 3 -7.21 -11.75 -1.57
CA TRP A 3 -7.58 -13.16 -1.81
C TRP A 3 -6.96 -13.80 -3.06
N ARG A 4 -6.77 -13.03 -4.15
CA ARG A 4 -6.13 -13.57 -5.37
C ARG A 4 -4.64 -13.85 -5.20
N LEU A 5 -3.98 -13.20 -4.24
CA LEU A 5 -2.58 -13.50 -3.91
C LEU A 5 -2.48 -14.86 -3.21
N LEU A 6 -3.40 -15.14 -2.28
CA LEU A 6 -3.39 -16.34 -1.43
C LEU A 6 -3.66 -17.61 -2.22
N SER A 7 -4.72 -17.67 -3.04
CA SER A 7 -4.98 -18.85 -3.90
C SER A 7 -3.87 -19.10 -4.92
N PHE A 8 -3.05 -18.09 -5.24
CA PHE A 8 -1.91 -18.22 -6.14
C PHE A 8 -0.69 -18.86 -5.47
N PHE A 9 -0.49 -18.66 -4.17
CA PHE A 9 0.56 -19.34 -3.41
C PHE A 9 0.37 -20.85 -3.50
N SER A 10 -0.84 -21.35 -3.32
CA SER A 10 -1.15 -22.79 -3.48
C SER A 10 -0.83 -23.35 -4.89
N THR A 11 -0.98 -22.55 -5.96
CA THR A 11 -0.75 -23.03 -7.35
C THR A 11 0.73 -23.12 -7.74
N PHE A 12 1.59 -22.25 -7.20
CA PHE A 12 3.03 -22.22 -7.54
C PHE A 12 3.91 -23.02 -6.56
N LEU A 13 3.34 -23.48 -5.45
CA LEU A 13 4.03 -24.28 -4.45
C LEU A 13 3.74 -25.75 -4.74
N CYS A 14 4.71 -26.41 -5.38
CA CYS A 14 4.74 -27.87 -5.60
C CYS A 14 4.34 -28.62 -4.32
N PRO A 15 3.53 -29.70 -4.39
CA PRO A 15 3.07 -30.43 -3.20
C PRO A 15 4.25 -31.15 -2.55
N SER A 16 4.90 -30.47 -1.60
CA SER A 16 5.81 -31.06 -0.63
C SER A 16 5.04 -31.48 0.63
N PRO A 17 5.48 -32.52 1.36
CA PRO A 17 4.84 -32.94 2.61
C PRO A 17 4.88 -31.88 3.72
N MET A 18 5.70 -30.84 3.58
CA MET A 18 5.76 -29.69 4.49
C MET A 18 5.13 -28.45 3.87
N LYS A 19 4.44 -27.65 4.69
CA LYS A 19 3.90 -26.37 4.29
C LYS A 19 5.04 -25.45 3.80
N PRO A 20 4.86 -24.73 2.70
CA PRO A 20 5.84 -23.76 2.24
C PRO A 20 5.94 -22.61 3.25
N ILE A 21 7.14 -22.02 3.36
CA ILE A 21 7.40 -20.93 4.29
C ILE A 21 7.27 -19.60 3.55
N VAL A 22 6.51 -18.66 4.12
CA VAL A 22 6.32 -17.30 3.59
C VAL A 22 6.79 -16.28 4.62
N LEU A 23 7.72 -15.43 4.21
CA LEU A 23 8.19 -14.29 5.00
C LEU A 23 7.27 -13.10 4.82
N LEU A 24 6.83 -12.50 5.92
CA LEU A 24 6.16 -11.21 5.96
C LEU A 24 7.14 -10.16 6.46
N THR A 25 7.34 -9.13 5.66
CA THR A 25 8.10 -7.96 6.14
C THR A 25 7.38 -7.24 7.28
N HIS A 26 6.04 -7.31 7.36
CA HIS A 26 5.24 -6.72 8.43
C HIS A 26 3.97 -7.55 8.63
N VAL A 27 3.41 -7.51 9.83
CA VAL A 27 2.08 -8.06 10.10
C VAL A 27 1.03 -7.43 9.18
N ILE A 28 0.07 -8.25 8.75
CA ILE A 28 -1.10 -7.81 8.01
C ILE A 28 -2.36 -7.99 8.86
N HIS A 29 -3.50 -7.55 8.33
CA HIS A 29 -4.77 -7.64 9.04
C HIS A 29 -5.00 -9.06 9.63
N PRO A 30 -5.47 -9.21 10.88
CA PRO A 30 -5.61 -10.52 11.56
C PRO A 30 -6.34 -11.58 10.72
N ARG A 31 -7.49 -11.22 10.13
CA ARG A 31 -8.23 -12.09 9.21
C ARG A 31 -7.43 -12.59 7.99
N ALA A 32 -6.46 -11.81 7.51
CA ALA A 32 -5.58 -12.23 6.43
C ALA A 32 -4.45 -13.14 6.96
N MET A 33 -3.99 -12.93 8.20
CA MET A 33 -3.04 -13.82 8.87
C MET A 33 -3.65 -15.20 9.12
N GLU A 34 -4.86 -15.25 9.68
CA GLU A 34 -5.59 -16.51 9.94
C GLU A 34 -5.62 -17.40 8.70
N ARG A 35 -6.04 -16.83 7.57
CA ARG A 35 -6.14 -17.55 6.30
C ARG A 35 -4.80 -17.90 5.67
N LEU A 36 -3.78 -17.07 5.87
CA LEU A 36 -2.45 -17.38 5.35
C LEU A 36 -1.86 -18.59 6.09
N THR A 37 -2.00 -18.64 7.41
CA THR A 37 -1.49 -19.74 8.25
C THR A 37 -2.20 -21.08 8.00
N GLU A 38 -3.41 -21.07 7.42
CA GLU A 38 -4.08 -22.29 6.94
C GLU A 38 -3.26 -22.98 5.83
N GLU A 39 -2.70 -22.21 4.90
CA GLU A 39 -2.02 -22.73 3.70
C GLU A 39 -0.49 -22.80 3.83
N VAL A 40 0.14 -21.91 4.59
CA VAL A 40 1.61 -21.75 4.64
C VAL A 40 2.13 -21.60 6.08
N GLU A 41 3.42 -21.85 6.29
CA GLU A 41 4.11 -21.40 7.51
C GLU A 41 4.45 -19.92 7.36
N VAL A 42 4.01 -19.10 8.32
CA VAL A 42 4.24 -17.64 8.28
C VAL A 42 5.39 -17.28 9.21
N ARG A 43 6.41 -16.61 8.67
CA ARG A 43 7.47 -15.95 9.45
C ARG A 43 7.36 -14.46 9.29
N VAL A 44 7.47 -13.71 10.38
CA VAL A 44 7.50 -12.23 10.32
C VAL A 44 8.95 -11.80 10.54
N ALA A 45 9.43 -10.83 9.76
CA ALA A 45 10.78 -10.31 9.91
C ALA A 45 10.94 -9.63 11.28
N ASP A 46 11.97 -10.03 12.03
CA ASP A 46 12.28 -9.46 13.35
C ASP A 46 13.04 -8.12 13.26
N ALA A 47 13.72 -7.90 12.14
CA ALA A 47 14.48 -6.70 11.84
C ALA A 47 14.41 -6.37 10.35
N TYR A 48 14.60 -5.08 10.04
CA TYR A 48 14.35 -4.50 8.72
C TYR A 48 15.62 -4.04 7.99
N ASP A 49 16.79 -4.24 8.60
CA ASP A 49 18.07 -4.02 7.92
C ASP A 49 18.34 -5.11 6.89
N GLU A 50 19.09 -4.75 5.83
CA GLU A 50 19.39 -5.65 4.73
C GLU A 50 20.04 -6.98 5.17
N PRO A 51 21.08 -6.99 6.04
CA PRO A 51 21.66 -8.25 6.53
C PRO A 51 20.64 -9.19 7.19
N SER A 52 19.75 -8.64 8.03
CA SER A 52 18.70 -9.43 8.69
C SER A 52 17.68 -9.97 7.70
N LEU A 53 17.25 -9.17 6.73
CA LEU A 53 16.33 -9.59 5.68
C LEU A 53 16.95 -10.66 4.76
N CYS A 54 18.24 -10.51 4.41
CA CYS A 54 18.98 -11.52 3.63
C CYS A 54 19.04 -12.87 4.35
N ARG A 55 19.20 -12.87 5.69
CA ARG A 55 19.12 -14.11 6.48
C ARG A 55 17.70 -14.68 6.48
N ALA A 56 16.71 -13.84 6.78
CA ALA A 56 15.31 -14.26 6.94
C ALA A 56 14.67 -14.80 5.66
N ILE A 57 15.11 -14.34 4.48
CA ILE A 57 14.55 -14.76 3.19
C ILE A 57 15.27 -15.99 2.59
N SER A 58 16.39 -16.42 3.16
CA SER A 58 17.30 -17.39 2.52
C SER A 58 16.67 -18.78 2.26
N ASP A 59 15.73 -19.20 3.10
CA ASP A 59 15.07 -20.51 3.07
C ASP A 59 13.56 -20.44 2.82
N VAL A 60 13.02 -19.26 2.49
CA VAL A 60 11.57 -19.09 2.30
C VAL A 60 11.16 -19.29 0.84
N SER A 61 9.96 -19.83 0.65
CA SER A 61 9.37 -20.05 -0.68
C SER A 61 8.69 -18.79 -1.23
N GLY A 62 8.38 -17.82 -0.38
CA GLY A 62 7.77 -16.57 -0.81
C GLY A 62 7.94 -15.44 0.19
N VAL A 63 7.75 -14.21 -0.28
CA VAL A 63 7.81 -13.02 0.58
C VAL A 63 6.62 -12.09 0.31
N ILE A 64 6.01 -11.57 1.38
CA ILE A 64 4.97 -10.54 1.35
C ILE A 64 5.56 -9.21 1.85
N VAL A 65 5.58 -8.24 0.94
CA VAL A 65 6.33 -6.99 1.05
C VAL A 65 5.42 -5.82 1.41
N ARG A 66 5.82 -5.09 2.45
CA ARG A 66 5.19 -3.85 2.96
C ARG A 66 6.21 -2.74 3.24
N MET A 67 7.48 -2.96 2.92
CA MET A 67 8.56 -1.98 2.97
C MET A 67 9.49 -2.17 1.76
N PRO A 68 10.34 -1.19 1.42
CA PRO A 68 11.34 -1.36 0.36
C PRO A 68 12.29 -2.53 0.64
N LEU A 69 12.56 -3.33 -0.38
CA LEU A 69 13.60 -4.36 -0.40
C LEU A 69 14.70 -3.95 -1.35
N SER A 70 15.95 -4.26 -1.00
CA SER A 70 17.07 -4.12 -1.91
C SER A 70 17.19 -5.35 -2.83
N PRO A 71 17.88 -5.21 -3.99
CA PRO A 71 18.25 -6.34 -4.83
C PRO A 71 18.95 -7.47 -4.07
N ALA A 72 19.84 -7.14 -3.13
CA ALA A 72 20.59 -8.12 -2.34
C ALA A 72 19.69 -9.05 -1.52
N VAL A 73 18.58 -8.53 -0.99
CA VAL A 73 17.58 -9.36 -0.28
C VAL A 73 16.94 -10.38 -1.23
N ILE A 74 16.57 -9.96 -2.44
CA ILE A 74 15.99 -10.88 -3.44
C ILE A 74 17.01 -11.93 -3.90
N GLU A 75 18.28 -11.55 -4.02
CA GLU A 75 19.36 -12.47 -4.39
C GLU A 75 19.66 -13.51 -3.31
N ALA A 76 19.55 -13.14 -2.03
CA ALA A 76 19.72 -14.04 -0.91
C ALA A 76 18.63 -15.13 -0.82
N GLY A 77 17.45 -14.87 -1.38
CA GLY A 77 16.29 -15.78 -1.40
C GLY A 77 16.45 -16.94 -2.38
N LYS A 78 17.31 -17.92 -2.05
CA LYS A 78 17.65 -19.05 -2.94
C LYS A 78 16.48 -19.99 -3.24
N GLN A 79 15.51 -20.09 -2.33
CA GLN A 79 14.31 -20.92 -2.48
C GLN A 79 13.07 -20.12 -2.89
N LEU A 80 13.24 -18.81 -3.12
CA LEU A 80 12.14 -17.91 -3.38
C LEU A 80 11.47 -18.27 -4.71
N LYS A 81 10.14 -18.36 -4.70
CA LYS A 81 9.32 -18.66 -5.89
C LYS A 81 8.39 -17.52 -6.28
N VAL A 82 8.14 -16.59 -5.37
CA VAL A 82 7.21 -15.48 -5.61
C VAL A 82 7.47 -14.31 -4.64
N VAL A 83 7.34 -13.10 -5.17
CA VAL A 83 7.37 -11.85 -4.40
C VAL A 83 5.98 -11.20 -4.48
N ALA A 84 5.32 -11.02 -3.34
CA ALA A 84 3.99 -10.46 -3.27
C ALA A 84 3.98 -9.09 -2.59
N ARG A 85 3.43 -8.09 -3.26
CA ARG A 85 3.18 -6.77 -2.68
C ARG A 85 1.81 -6.76 -2.00
N HIS A 86 1.80 -6.54 -0.69
CA HIS A 86 0.57 -6.18 0.03
C HIS A 86 0.25 -4.69 -0.16
N GLY A 87 -0.10 -4.31 -1.38
CA GLY A 87 -0.30 -2.94 -1.84
C GLY A 87 -0.31 -2.83 -3.36
N VAL A 88 -0.55 -1.61 -3.88
CA VAL A 88 -0.61 -1.34 -5.32
C VAL A 88 0.76 -0.99 -5.90
N GLY A 89 1.47 -0.04 -5.26
CA GLY A 89 2.77 0.44 -5.75
C GLY A 89 3.86 -0.62 -5.64
N LEU A 90 4.63 -0.77 -6.72
CA LEU A 90 5.71 -1.75 -6.85
C LEU A 90 7.08 -1.18 -6.51
N ASP A 91 7.17 0.09 -6.13
CA ASP A 91 8.41 0.82 -5.83
C ASP A 91 9.22 0.20 -4.68
N TYR A 92 8.59 -0.68 -3.90
CA TYR A 92 9.21 -1.40 -2.80
C TYR A 92 9.95 -2.67 -3.24
N ILE A 93 9.72 -3.12 -4.46
CA ILE A 93 10.26 -4.38 -4.96
C ILE A 93 11.26 -4.03 -6.07
N PRO A 94 12.48 -4.58 -6.04
CA PRO A 94 13.41 -4.43 -7.15
C PRO A 94 12.94 -5.32 -8.31
N VAL A 95 11.91 -4.85 -9.04
CA VAL A 95 11.21 -5.64 -10.08
C VAL A 95 12.16 -6.14 -11.16
N ALA A 96 13.19 -5.35 -11.52
CA ALA A 96 14.22 -5.78 -12.46
C ALA A 96 14.96 -7.03 -11.96
N THR A 97 15.47 -6.99 -10.72
CA THR A 97 16.14 -8.14 -10.09
C THR A 97 15.23 -9.36 -9.98
N CYS A 98 13.95 -9.17 -9.66
CA CYS A 98 12.98 -10.27 -9.66
C CYS A 98 12.82 -10.87 -11.06
N THR A 99 12.70 -10.01 -12.09
CA THR A 99 12.52 -10.42 -13.49
C THR A 99 13.73 -11.22 -13.99
N ASP A 100 14.95 -10.75 -13.72
CA ASP A 100 16.19 -11.42 -14.13
C ASP A 100 16.34 -12.82 -13.51
N LYS A 101 15.76 -13.03 -12.32
CA LYS A 101 15.73 -14.33 -11.63
C LYS A 101 14.53 -15.20 -12.02
N GLY A 102 13.66 -14.74 -12.93
CA GLY A 102 12.41 -15.43 -13.26
C GLY A 102 11.41 -15.49 -12.11
N LEU A 103 11.51 -14.58 -11.13
CA LEU A 103 10.63 -14.51 -9.98
C LEU A 103 9.37 -13.69 -10.30
N PRO A 104 8.18 -14.30 -10.28
CA PRO A 104 6.94 -13.56 -10.46
C PRO A 104 6.73 -12.55 -9.33
N VAL A 105 6.39 -11.31 -9.71
CA VAL A 105 5.95 -10.26 -8.80
C VAL A 105 4.43 -10.11 -8.91
N ILE A 106 3.74 -10.28 -7.79
CA ILE A 106 2.28 -10.15 -7.71
C ILE A 106 1.91 -9.02 -6.74
N PHE A 107 0.77 -8.37 -6.98
CA PHE A 107 0.34 -7.20 -6.19
C PHE A 107 -1.18 -7.12 -6.09
N THR A 108 -1.70 -6.12 -5.38
CA THR A 108 -3.15 -5.94 -5.19
C THR A 108 -3.69 -4.77 -6.01
N PRO A 109 -3.93 -4.90 -7.33
CA PRO A 109 -4.43 -3.81 -8.18
C PRO A 109 -5.86 -3.40 -7.81
N ASN A 110 -6.11 -2.11 -7.55
CA ASN A 110 -7.39 -1.52 -7.10
C ASN A 110 -7.70 -1.61 -5.59
N ALA A 111 -6.78 -2.08 -4.74
CA ALA A 111 -7.16 -2.45 -3.36
C ALA A 111 -7.56 -1.26 -2.50
N ASN A 112 -7.00 -0.09 -2.83
CA ASN A 112 -7.12 1.14 -2.05
C ASN A 112 -7.50 2.34 -2.93
N THR A 113 -8.00 2.13 -4.15
CA THR A 113 -8.31 3.25 -5.06
C THR A 113 -9.35 4.20 -4.45
N GLU A 114 -10.46 3.68 -3.93
CA GLU A 114 -11.47 4.50 -3.24
C GLU A 114 -10.90 5.13 -1.98
N SER A 115 -10.23 4.37 -1.12
CA SER A 115 -9.70 4.89 0.15
C SER A 115 -8.71 6.04 -0.06
N VAL A 116 -7.85 5.95 -1.08
CA VAL A 116 -6.93 7.05 -1.43
C VAL A 116 -7.69 8.22 -2.04
N ALA A 117 -8.67 7.98 -2.90
CA ALA A 117 -9.48 9.06 -3.47
C ALA A 117 -10.26 9.81 -2.38
N GLU A 118 -10.92 9.11 -1.46
CA GLU A 118 -11.62 9.71 -0.31
C GLU A 118 -10.66 10.50 0.58
N HIS A 119 -9.46 9.96 0.84
CA HIS A 119 -8.44 10.68 1.60
C HIS A 119 -8.05 11.99 0.92
N VAL A 120 -7.80 11.98 -0.39
CA VAL A 120 -7.47 13.19 -1.15
C VAL A 120 -8.59 14.23 -1.06
N ILE A 121 -9.85 13.82 -1.24
CA ILE A 121 -11.00 14.72 -1.15
C ILE A 121 -11.13 15.30 0.26
N GLY A 122 -11.02 14.47 1.31
CA GLY A 122 -11.04 14.92 2.70
C GLY A 122 -9.91 15.90 3.01
N SER A 123 -8.70 15.64 2.52
CA SER A 123 -7.56 16.55 2.65
C SER A 123 -7.79 17.88 1.93
N MET A 124 -8.35 17.86 0.72
CA MET A 124 -8.68 19.09 -0.02
C MET A 124 -9.65 19.97 0.75
N ILE A 125 -10.74 19.39 1.28
CA ILE A 125 -11.72 20.12 2.11
C ILE A 125 -11.04 20.65 3.39
N GLY A 126 -10.28 19.79 4.08
CA GLY A 126 -9.61 20.15 5.32
C GLY A 126 -8.60 21.30 5.15
N LEU A 127 -7.91 21.35 4.01
CA LEU A 127 -7.01 22.45 3.66
C LEU A 127 -7.78 23.72 3.29
N ALA A 128 -8.82 23.59 2.46
CA ALA A 128 -9.62 24.72 2.00
C ALA A 128 -10.34 25.45 3.15
N HIS A 129 -10.67 24.73 4.23
CA HIS A 129 -11.40 25.27 5.40
C HIS A 129 -10.59 25.24 6.70
N TYR A 130 -9.26 25.11 6.64
CA TYR A 130 -8.37 25.18 7.81
C TYR A 130 -8.71 24.21 8.96
N PHE A 131 -9.22 23.00 8.68
CA PHE A 131 -9.67 22.07 9.73
C PHE A 131 -8.59 21.78 10.77
N GLY A 132 -7.34 21.54 10.35
CA GLY A 132 -6.23 21.26 11.27
C GLY A 132 -5.91 22.44 12.20
N PRO A 133 -5.60 23.64 11.66
CA PRO A 133 -5.41 24.84 12.48
C PRO A 133 -6.60 25.19 13.37
N ALA A 134 -7.84 25.04 12.87
CA ALA A 134 -9.06 25.31 13.61
C ALA A 134 -9.23 24.34 14.79
N ASP A 135 -9.10 23.02 14.58
CA ASP A 135 -9.16 22.02 15.65
C ASP A 135 -8.15 22.32 16.76
N ARG A 136 -6.91 22.64 16.41
CA ARG A 136 -5.88 23.05 17.39
C ARG A 136 -6.27 24.30 18.16
N ALA A 137 -6.78 25.34 17.48
CA ALA A 137 -7.18 26.57 18.13
C ALA A 137 -8.31 26.35 19.14
N VAL A 138 -9.31 25.53 18.79
CA VAL A 138 -10.41 25.18 19.70
C VAL A 138 -9.90 24.42 20.93
N ARG A 139 -9.05 23.40 20.73
CA ARG A 139 -8.45 22.61 21.83
C ARG A 139 -7.56 23.44 22.75
N SER A 140 -6.96 24.52 22.24
CA SER A 140 -6.14 25.44 23.01
C SER A 140 -6.91 26.65 23.54
N HIS A 141 -8.26 26.65 23.48
CA HIS A 141 -9.12 27.76 23.93
C HIS A 141 -8.84 29.11 23.23
N GLN A 142 -8.36 29.08 21.99
CA GLN A 142 -8.00 30.25 21.18
C GLN A 142 -9.03 30.50 20.07
N TRP A 143 -10.30 30.60 20.44
CA TRP A 143 -11.42 30.76 19.49
C TRP A 143 -11.28 32.00 18.59
N GLN A 144 -10.66 33.07 19.08
CA GLN A 144 -10.38 34.30 18.35
C GLN A 144 -9.54 34.10 17.08
N ARG A 145 -8.78 33.00 16.97
CA ARG A 145 -7.99 32.71 15.76
C ARG A 145 -8.86 32.43 14.52
N ARG A 146 -10.14 32.11 14.71
CA ARG A 146 -11.08 31.87 13.61
C ARG A 146 -11.16 33.05 12.63
N ASP A 147 -11.00 34.28 13.13
CA ASP A 147 -11.20 35.50 12.34
C ASP A 147 -10.10 35.66 11.26
N GLY A 148 -8.95 34.99 11.45
CA GLY A 148 -7.87 34.91 10.46
C GLY A 148 -7.92 33.66 9.57
N MET A 149 -8.91 32.79 9.72
CA MET A 149 -9.04 31.51 8.98
C MET A 149 -10.21 31.58 8.00
N ILE A 150 -10.11 32.48 7.02
CA ILE A 150 -11.11 32.59 5.96
C ILE A 150 -10.78 31.55 4.89
N GLY A 151 -11.53 30.45 4.90
CA GLY A 151 -11.42 29.37 3.92
C GLY A 151 -11.87 29.77 2.52
N VAL A 152 -11.75 28.81 1.60
CA VAL A 152 -12.25 28.93 0.24
C VAL A 152 -13.17 27.77 -0.10
N ASP A 153 -14.24 28.05 -0.83
CA ASP A 153 -15.10 26.99 -1.33
C ASP A 153 -14.45 26.26 -2.50
N LEU A 154 -14.57 24.94 -2.52
CA LEU A 154 -14.12 24.09 -3.64
C LEU A 154 -15.08 24.14 -4.84
N PHE A 155 -16.31 24.60 -4.63
CA PHE A 155 -17.34 24.64 -5.67
C PHE A 155 -16.85 25.44 -6.89
N ARG A 156 -16.94 24.83 -8.09
CA ARG A 156 -16.52 25.43 -9.38
C ARG A 156 -15.06 25.87 -9.47
N ARG A 157 -14.21 25.45 -8.53
CA ARG A 157 -12.76 25.67 -8.62
C ARG A 157 -12.13 24.72 -9.62
N SER A 158 -10.86 25.00 -9.93
CA SER A 158 -10.05 24.16 -10.80
C SER A 158 -9.16 23.23 -9.99
N ILE A 159 -8.98 22.00 -10.45
CA ILE A 159 -8.01 21.04 -9.91
C ILE A 159 -7.15 20.52 -11.05
N GLY A 160 -5.83 20.51 -10.85
CA GLY A 160 -4.89 19.82 -11.73
C GLY A 160 -4.49 18.47 -11.13
N ILE A 161 -4.53 17.41 -11.94
CA ILE A 161 -4.21 16.04 -11.51
C ILE A 161 -3.03 15.52 -12.32
N VAL A 162 -1.87 15.38 -11.66
CA VAL A 162 -0.69 14.77 -12.27
C VAL A 162 -0.78 13.25 -12.11
N GLY A 163 -1.13 12.58 -13.22
CA GLY A 163 -1.28 11.13 -13.31
C GLY A 163 -2.74 10.69 -13.35
N MET A 164 -3.25 10.41 -14.56
CA MET A 164 -4.64 9.98 -14.79
C MET A 164 -4.81 8.45 -14.76
N GLY A 165 -4.17 7.83 -13.77
CA GLY A 165 -4.36 6.41 -13.47
C GLY A 165 -5.67 6.16 -12.71
N ARG A 166 -5.80 4.98 -12.09
CA ARG A 166 -7.00 4.58 -11.33
C ARG A 166 -7.41 5.61 -10.27
N ILE A 167 -6.46 6.09 -9.48
CA ILE A 167 -6.71 7.06 -8.39
C ILE A 167 -7.02 8.43 -8.98
N GLY A 168 -6.19 8.94 -9.90
CA GLY A 168 -6.41 10.24 -10.52
C GLY A 168 -7.77 10.36 -11.21
N SER A 169 -8.16 9.35 -11.98
CA SER A 169 -9.48 9.29 -12.63
C SER A 169 -10.63 9.23 -11.62
N ARG A 170 -10.44 8.53 -10.49
CA ARG A 170 -11.46 8.48 -9.44
C ARG A 170 -11.62 9.81 -8.73
N VAL A 171 -10.51 10.46 -8.37
CA VAL A 171 -10.51 11.82 -7.80
C VAL A 171 -11.16 12.81 -8.77
N ALA A 172 -10.79 12.78 -10.05
CA ALA A 172 -11.39 13.60 -11.10
C ALA A 172 -12.91 13.46 -11.15
N THR A 173 -13.40 12.22 -11.10
CA THR A 173 -14.84 11.90 -11.12
C THR A 173 -15.55 12.50 -9.91
N ILE A 174 -14.99 12.32 -8.70
CA ILE A 174 -15.59 12.89 -7.48
C ILE A 174 -15.58 14.42 -7.55
N CYS A 175 -14.47 15.04 -7.96
CA CYS A 175 -14.35 16.49 -8.08
C CYS A 175 -15.38 17.10 -9.04
N ARG A 176 -15.59 16.48 -10.21
CA ARG A 176 -16.62 16.94 -11.17
C ARG A 176 -18.02 16.76 -10.62
N ALA A 177 -18.34 15.58 -10.08
CA ALA A 177 -19.70 15.24 -9.68
C ALA A 177 -20.14 15.95 -8.39
N ALA A 178 -19.26 16.05 -7.39
CA ALA A 178 -19.61 16.56 -6.07
C ALA A 178 -19.41 18.07 -5.92
N PHE A 179 -18.45 18.66 -6.66
CA PHE A 179 -18.04 20.06 -6.47
C PHE A 179 -18.13 20.91 -7.75
N ASP A 180 -18.61 20.36 -8.87
CA ASP A 180 -18.65 21.06 -10.17
C ASP A 180 -17.27 21.63 -10.57
N MET A 181 -16.19 20.95 -10.15
CA MET A 181 -14.83 21.43 -10.38
C MET A 181 -14.39 21.18 -11.81
N ARG A 182 -13.61 22.12 -12.36
CA ARG A 182 -12.91 21.94 -13.63
C ARG A 182 -11.63 21.12 -13.40
N VAL A 183 -11.53 19.97 -14.07
CA VAL A 183 -10.38 19.06 -13.93
C VAL A 183 -9.43 19.21 -15.12
N PHE A 184 -8.15 19.40 -14.82
CA PHE A 184 -7.03 19.48 -15.76
C PHE A 184 -6.04 18.34 -15.53
#